data_AF-A0A6N7M410-F1
#
_entry.id   AF-A0A6N7M410-F1
#
_cell.length_a   1.000
_cell.length_b   1.000
_cell.length_c   1.000
_cell.angle_alpha   90.00
_cell.angle_beta   90.00
_cell.angle_gamma   90.00
#
_symmetry.space_group_name_H-M   'P 1'
#
loop_
_entity.id
_entity.type
_entity.pdbx_description
1 polymer ?
#
loop_
_entity_poly.entity_id
_entity_poly.type
_entity_poly.pdbx_seq_one_letter_code
_entity_poly.pdbx_strand_id
1 'polypeptide(L)' 'TGNDSCGRTVTAGGRVLGITGTGSTIARAIDRAYQGVAGIDFEQSYFRKDIGFRAVKTT' A
#
# COMPACT_ATOMS: atom_id res chain seq x y z
N THR A 1 -2.86 -1.54 12.71
CA THR A 1 -2.61 -0.12 13.09
C THR A 1 -3.25 0.13 14.45
N GLY A 2 -2.58 0.90 15.31
CA GLY A 2 -3.05 1.27 16.65
C GLY A 2 -3.00 2.79 16.84
N ASN A 3 -3.53 3.26 17.97
CA ASN A 3 -3.52 4.67 18.34
C ASN A 3 -2.81 4.82 19.70
N ASP A 4 -1.85 5.73 19.79
CA ASP A 4 -1.17 6.03 21.05
C ASP A 4 -2.05 6.93 21.94
N SER A 5 -1.73 6.99 23.23
CA SER A 5 -2.33 7.89 24.23
C SER A 5 -2.35 9.37 23.82
N CYS A 6 -1.45 9.77 22.93
CA CYS A 6 -1.37 11.12 22.36
C CYS A 6 -2.21 11.32 21.07
N GLY A 7 -2.99 10.31 20.64
CA GLY A 7 -3.82 10.38 19.43
C GLY A 7 -3.06 10.15 18.12
N ARG A 8 -1.82 9.64 18.19
CA ARG A 8 -0.97 9.37 17.02
C ARG A 8 -1.23 7.97 16.50
N THR A 9 -1.29 7.83 15.17
CA THR A 9 -1.36 6.52 14.53
C THR A 9 -0.01 5.82 14.62
N VAL A 10 0.01 4.63 15.21
CA VAL A 10 1.21 3.81 15.41
C VAL A 10 1.07 2.43 14.77
N THR A 11 2.20 1.80 14.46
CA THR A 11 2.23 0.43 13.98
C THR A 11 1.94 -0.51 15.16
N ALA A 12 1.05 -1.50 14.97
CA ALA A 12 0.55 -2.37 16.04
C ALA A 12 0.47 -3.84 15.60
N GLY A 13 1.49 -4.30 14.88
CA GLY A 13 1.59 -5.66 14.35
C GLY A 13 2.28 -5.72 12.98
N GLY A 14 2.52 -6.93 12.49
CA GLY A 14 3.28 -7.15 11.26
C GLY A 14 2.59 -6.70 9.96
N ARG A 15 1.25 -6.66 9.94
CA ARG A 15 0.47 -6.08 8.83
C ARG A 15 -0.13 -4.76 9.30
N VAL A 16 0.40 -3.66 8.79
CA VAL A 16 0.10 -2.31 9.27
C VAL A 16 -1.06 -1.68 8.49
N LEU A 17 -0.93 -1.60 7.16
CA LEU A 17 -1.86 -0.93 6.26
C LEU A 17 -2.06 -1.75 4.97
N GLY A 18 -3.27 -1.69 4.41
CA GLY A 18 -3.59 -2.21 3.08
C GLY A 18 -3.95 -1.07 2.15
N ILE A 19 -3.16 -0.86 1.09
CA ILE A 19 -3.44 0.17 0.08
C ILE A 19 -4.11 -0.48 -1.12
N THR A 20 -5.25 0.06 -1.53
CA THR A 20 -6.01 -0.42 -2.69
C THR A 20 -6.22 0.73 -3.65
N GLY A 21 -5.63 0.61 -4.85
CA GLY A 21 -5.87 1.53 -5.96
C GLY A 21 -6.97 0.99 -6.87
N THR A 22 -7.90 1.83 -7.28
CA THR A 22 -8.94 1.49 -8.26
C THR A 22 -8.68 2.25 -9.56
N GLY A 23 -8.98 1.65 -10.70
CA GLY A 23 -8.74 2.26 -12.01
C GLY A 23 -9.51 1.52 -13.11
N SER A 24 -9.68 2.18 -14.26
CA SER A 24 -10.34 1.58 -15.42
C SER A 24 -9.53 0.45 -16.06
N THR A 25 -8.23 0.38 -15.78
CA THR A 25 -7.36 -0.72 -16.19
C THR A 25 -6.57 -1.24 -14.99
N ILE A 26 -6.15 -2.50 -15.06
CA ILE A 26 -5.30 -3.14 -14.03
C ILE A 26 -4.01 -2.34 -13.82
N ALA A 27 -3.39 -1.86 -14.90
CA ALA A 27 -2.20 -1.00 -14.83
C ALA A 27 -2.46 0.30 -14.04
N ARG A 28 -3.58 0.98 -14.27
CA ARG A 28 -3.94 2.20 -13.52
C ARG A 28 -4.29 1.92 -12.07
N ALA A 29 -4.93 0.79 -11.78
CA ALA A 29 -5.23 0.38 -10.41
C ALA A 29 -3.94 0.13 -9.61
N ILE A 30 -2.96 -0.53 -10.23
CA ILE A 30 -1.64 -0.80 -9.64
C ILE A 30 -0.86 0.50 -9.44
N ASP A 31 -0.79 1.36 -10.46
CA ASP A 31 -0.12 2.67 -10.38
C ASP A 31 -0.67 3.51 -9.22
N ARG A 32 -2.00 3.61 -9.09
CA ARG A 32 -2.65 4.30 -7.97
C ARG A 32 -2.35 3.66 -6.62
N ALA A 33 -2.28 2.34 -6.55
CA ALA A 33 -1.91 1.65 -5.32
C ALA A 33 -0.48 2.01 -4.90
N TYR A 34 0.48 1.99 -5.83
CA TYR A 34 1.87 2.37 -5.56
C TYR A 34 2.03 3.86 -5.25
N GLN A 35 1.26 4.74 -5.89
CA GLN A 35 1.21 6.16 -5.52
C GLN A 35 0.73 6.36 -4.08
N GLY A 36 -0.31 5.62 -3.66
CA GLY A 36 -0.79 5.65 -2.28
C GLY A 36 0.26 5.15 -1.27
N VAL A 37 1.05 4.14 -1.64
CA VAL A 37 2.18 3.67 -0.83
C VAL A 37 3.29 4.72 -0.77
N ALA A 38 3.59 5.41 -1.87
CA ALA A 38 4.64 6.44 -1.92
C ALA A 38 4.35 7.65 -1.01
N GLY A 39 3.08 7.91 -0.69
CA GLY A 39 2.69 8.96 0.25
C GLY A 39 2.81 8.58 1.74
N ILE A 40 3.19 7.34 2.04
CA ILE A 40 3.24 6.79 3.40
C ILE A 40 4.66 6.31 3.67
N ASP A 41 5.33 6.98 4.61
CA ASP A 41 6.66 6.58 5.10
C ASP A 41 6.62 6.40 6.61
N PHE A 42 7.21 5.31 7.08
CA PHE A 42 7.41 5.03 8.50
C PHE A 42 8.58 4.07 8.68
N GLU A 43 9.14 4.07 9.89
CA GLU A 43 10.30 3.26 10.24
C GLU A 43 10.03 1.76 9.99
N GLN A 44 10.97 1.13 9.26
CA GLN A 44 10.88 -0.28 8.84
C GLN A 44 9.66 -0.61 7.95
N SER A 45 9.13 0.36 7.20
CA SER A 45 8.12 0.08 6.19
C SER A 45 8.67 -0.87 5.11
N TYR A 46 7.97 -1.98 4.89
CA TYR A 46 8.28 -2.94 3.84
C TYR A 46 7.01 -3.28 3.06
N PHE A 47 7.09 -3.23 1.74
CA PHE A 47 6.00 -3.60 0.86
C PHE A 47 6.54 -4.32 -0.37
N ARG A 48 5.69 -5.17 -0.93
CA ARG A 48 5.99 -5.90 -2.18
C ARG A 48 5.77 -4.99 -3.38
N LYS A 49 6.75 -4.98 -4.30
CA LYS A 49 6.71 -4.23 -5.57
C LYS A 49 6.25 -5.08 -6.76
N ASP A 50 5.98 -6.36 -6.55
CA ASP A 50 5.59 -7.33 -7.58
C ASP A 50 4.07 -7.63 -7.61
N ILE A 51 3.28 -6.96 -6.76
CA ILE A 51 1.83 -7.11 -6.70
C ILE A 51 1.22 -6.65 -8.03
N GLY A 52 0.44 -7.54 -8.68
CA GLY A 52 -0.31 -7.24 -9.90
C GLY A 52 0.47 -7.36 -11.21
N PHE A 53 1.80 -7.58 -11.18
CA PHE A 53 2.63 -7.64 -12.40
C PHE A 53 2.20 -8.74 -13.39
N ARG A 54 1.75 -9.90 -12.87
CA ARG A 54 1.21 -11.00 -13.70
C ARG A 54 -0.08 -10.62 -14.41
N ALA A 55 -0.94 -9.83 -13.75
CA ALA A 55 -2.23 -9.42 -14.30
C ALA A 55 -2.09 -8.33 -15.37
N VAL A 56 -0.99 -7.56 -15.36
CA VAL A 56 -0.64 -6.59 -16.41
C VAL A 56 -0.05 -7.29 -17.64
N LYS A 57 0.64 -8.43 -17.47
CA LYS A 57 1.31 -9.16 -18.57
C LYS A 57 0.37 -9.96 -19.49
N THR A 58 -0.91 -10.08 -19.17
CA THR A 58 -1.86 -10.95 -19.89
C THR A 58 -2.78 -10.18 -20.84
N THR A 59 -2.28 -9.12 -21.49
CA THR A 59 -3.03 -8.41 -22.54
C THR A 59 -2.09 -8.15 -23.70
#